data_AF-A0A379FIH2-F1
#
_entry.id   AF-A0A379FIH2-F1
#
_cell.length_a   1.000
_cell.length_b   1.000
_cell.length_c   1.000
_cell.angle_alpha   90.00
_cell.angle_beta   90.00
_cell.angle_gamma   90.00
#
_symmetry.space_group_name_H-M   'P 1'
#
loop_
_entity.id
_entity.type
_entity.pdbx_description
1 polymer ?
#
loop_
_entity_poly.entity_id
_entity_poly.type
_entity_poly.pdbx_seq_one_letter_code
_entity_poly.pdbx_strand_id
1 'polypeptide(L)'
;MHDYQMPLVLFTVMSQWGIGAVLALSLYQWQTQNSAMLSPKALRTTIALIWLIEVIGSSMSMGHLGDPLGAYRSVLGIAHSWLSREAIAFVMLNGLISLWALASWLQPIKYAVIAY
;
A
#
# COMPACT_ATOMS: atom_id res chain seq x y z
N MET A 1 2.47 31.23 10.79
CA MET A 1 3.18 30.17 10.04
C MET A 1 3.21 28.94 10.95
N HIS A 2 2.13 28.15 11.06
CA HIS A 2 2.13 27.01 12.00
C HIS A 2 1.53 25.68 11.49
N ASP A 3 0.79 25.60 10.37
CA ASP A 3 -0.16 24.48 10.26
C ASP A 3 -0.11 23.62 8.98
N TYR A 4 1.07 23.35 8.40
CA TYR A 4 1.15 22.54 7.16
C TYR A 4 2.14 21.35 7.17
N GLN A 5 2.71 21.00 8.33
CA GLN A 5 3.65 19.86 8.42
C GLN A 5 2.96 18.51 8.68
N MET A 6 1.77 18.53 9.31
CA MET A 6 1.06 17.30 9.69
C MET A 6 0.67 16.40 8.52
N PRO A 7 0.23 16.92 7.35
CA PRO A 7 -0.05 16.06 6.19
C PRO A 7 1.18 15.27 5.74
N LEU A 8 2.36 15.90 5.74
CA LEU A 8 3.60 15.28 5.30
C LEU A 8 4.14 14.26 6.34
N VAL A 9 3.96 14.54 7.63
CA VAL A 9 4.29 13.59 8.71
C VAL A 9 3.39 12.36 8.63
N LEU A 10 2.07 12.55 8.50
CA LEU A 10 1.12 11.44 8.35
C LEU A 10 1.41 10.64 7.09
N PHE A 11 1.70 11.32 5.98
CA PHE A 11 2.12 10.70 4.73
C PHE A 11 3.31 9.75 4.94
N THR A 12 4.41 10.27 5.49
CA THR A 12 5.65 9.50 5.60
C THR A 12 5.53 8.36 6.61
N VAL A 13 4.93 8.59 7.78
CA VAL A 13 4.79 7.55 8.83
C VAL A 13 3.84 6.43 8.37
N MET A 14 2.68 6.77 7.80
CA MET A 14 1.72 5.75 7.34
C MET A 14 2.27 4.96 6.15
N SER A 15 2.98 5.61 5.22
CA SER A 15 3.62 4.92 4.09
C SER A 15 4.74 3.99 4.57
N GLN A 16 5.54 4.40 5.56
CA GLN A 16 6.54 3.51 6.17
C GLN A 16 5.90 2.29 6.84
N TRP A 17 4.76 2.47 7.51
CA TRP A 17 3.99 1.37 8.09
C TRP A 17 3.41 0.44 7.01
N GLY A 18 2.81 0.98 5.95
CA GLY A 18 2.23 0.22 4.85
C GLY A 18 3.29 -0.63 4.14
N ILE A 19 4.37 0.01 3.67
CA ILE A 19 5.50 -0.67 3.02
C ILE A 19 6.15 -1.70 3.95
N GLY A 20 6.39 -1.34 5.21
CA GLY A 20 6.96 -2.25 6.21
C GLY A 20 6.08 -3.48 6.45
N ALA A 21 4.76 -3.30 6.49
CA ALA A 21 3.82 -4.41 6.66
C ALA A 21 3.71 -5.30 5.42
N VAL A 22 3.79 -4.75 4.21
CA VAL A 22 3.90 -5.54 2.96
C VAL A 22 5.15 -6.42 3.00
N LEU A 23 6.30 -5.85 3.37
CA LEU A 23 7.56 -6.58 3.48
C LEU A 23 7.49 -7.68 4.55
N ALA A 24 6.96 -7.35 5.73
CA ALA A 24 6.80 -8.31 6.82
C ALA A 24 5.87 -9.47 6.44
N LEU A 25 4.72 -9.20 5.83
CA LEU A 25 3.79 -10.24 5.40
C LEU A 25 4.37 -11.09 4.26
N SER A 26 5.13 -10.49 3.35
CA SER A 26 5.80 -11.21 2.26
C SER A 26 6.88 -12.15 2.78
N LEU A 27 7.72 -11.67 3.71
CA LEU A 27 8.74 -12.49 4.37
C LEU A 27 8.09 -13.63 5.18
N TYR A 28 7.01 -13.33 5.90
CA TYR A 28 6.24 -14.33 6.64
C TYR A 28 5.68 -15.41 5.71
N GLN A 29 5.04 -15.04 4.60
CA GLN A 29 4.51 -16.01 3.63
C GLN A 29 5.63 -16.82 2.97
N TRP A 30 6.80 -16.23 2.72
CA TRP A 30 7.96 -16.95 2.19
C TRP A 30 8.50 -18.01 3.15
N GLN A 31 8.57 -17.71 4.46
CA GLN A 31 9.02 -18.67 5.47
C GLN A 31 8.00 -19.79 5.74
N THR A 32 6.72 -19.54 5.45
CA THR A 32 5.61 -20.42 5.83
C THR A 32 4.95 -21.12 4.64
N GLN A 33 5.59 -21.14 3.47
CA GLN A 33 5.03 -21.73 2.25
C GLN A 33 4.56 -23.18 2.41
N ASN A 34 5.20 -23.94 3.31
CA ASN A 34 4.89 -25.35 3.57
C ASN A 34 4.01 -25.57 4.83
N SER A 35 3.69 -24.50 5.56
CA SER A 35 2.94 -24.55 6.83
C SER A 35 1.87 -23.48 6.78
N ALA A 36 0.60 -23.85 6.53
CA ALA A 36 -0.51 -22.91 6.50
C ALA A 36 -0.76 -22.28 7.89
N MET A 37 -0.04 -21.21 8.22
CA MET A 37 -0.07 -20.58 9.54
C MET A 37 -1.17 -19.51 9.69
N LEU A 38 -1.56 -18.84 8.60
CA LEU A 38 -2.71 -17.92 8.60
C LEU A 38 -3.90 -18.56 7.88
N SER A 39 -5.09 -18.45 8.49
CA SER A 39 -6.32 -18.76 7.76
C SER A 39 -6.49 -17.81 6.57
N PRO A 40 -7.15 -18.25 5.47
CA PRO A 40 -7.40 -17.38 4.32
C PRO A 40 -8.15 -16.09 4.68
N LYS A 41 -9.08 -16.16 5.65
CA LYS A 41 -9.78 -14.98 6.17
C LYS A 41 -8.83 -14.02 6.87
N ALA A 42 -7.96 -14.53 7.75
CA ALA A 42 -6.97 -13.71 8.45
C ALA A 42 -6.02 -13.03 7.46
N LEU A 43 -5.51 -13.77 6.47
CA LEU A 43 -4.64 -13.23 5.43
C LEU A 43 -5.31 -12.08 4.67
N ARG A 44 -6.54 -12.28 4.17
CA ARG A 44 -7.29 -11.24 3.45
C ARG A 44 -7.56 -10.00 4.30
N THR A 45 -7.91 -10.18 5.57
CA THR A 45 -8.10 -9.06 6.51
C THR A 45 -6.79 -8.29 6.70
N THR A 46 -5.67 -8.99 6.91
CA THR A 46 -4.35 -8.35 7.04
C THR A 46 -3.99 -7.57 5.78
N ILE A 47 -4.17 -8.15 4.60
CA ILE A 47 -3.92 -7.48 3.31
C ILE A 47 -4.79 -6.22 3.16
N ALA A 48 -6.08 -6.30 3.51
CA ALA A 48 -6.99 -5.16 3.44
C ALA A 48 -6.60 -4.02 4.38
N LEU A 49 -6.14 -4.34 5.60
CA LEU A 49 -5.65 -3.34 6.56
C LEU A 49 -4.36 -2.66 6.05
N ILE A 50 -3.42 -3.43 5.50
CA ILE A 50 -2.19 -2.89 4.90
C ILE A 50 -2.53 -1.95 3.75
N TRP A 51 -3.41 -2.39 2.83
CA TRP A 51 -3.90 -1.57 1.73
C TRP A 51 -4.54 -0.27 2.21
N LEU A 52 -5.37 -0.34 3.26
CA LEU A 52 -6.03 0.84 3.82
C LEU A 52 -5.03 1.85 4.38
N ILE A 53 -4.05 1.38 5.16
CA ILE A 53 -3.00 2.22 5.75
C ILE A 53 -2.18 2.90 4.66
N GLU A 54 -1.74 2.15 3.65
CA GLU A 54 -0.90 2.68 2.56
C GLU A 54 -1.67 3.67 1.68
N VAL A 55 -2.88 3.33 1.23
CA VAL A 55 -3.65 4.17 0.31
C VAL A 55 -4.12 5.45 0.99
N ILE A 56 -4.63 5.36 2.22
CA ILE A 56 -5.04 6.56 2.96
C ILE A 56 -3.82 7.38 3.36
N GLY A 57 -2.77 6.72 3.87
CA GLY A 57 -1.52 7.37 4.28
C GLY A 57 -0.86 8.14 3.14
N SER A 58 -0.62 7.49 2.01
CA SER A 58 -0.04 8.11 0.82
C SER A 58 -0.89 9.27 0.28
N SER A 59 -2.23 9.18 0.38
CA SER A 59 -3.14 10.26 -0.02
C SER A 59 -3.01 11.53 0.83
N MET A 60 -2.51 11.44 2.07
CA MET A 60 -2.25 12.61 2.91
C MET A 60 -1.17 13.53 2.33
N SER A 61 -0.34 13.03 1.41
CA SER A 61 0.59 13.87 0.66
C SER A 61 -0.12 14.99 -0.11
N MET A 62 -1.40 14.85 -0.48
CA MET A 62 -2.12 15.94 -1.16
C MET A 62 -2.51 17.08 -0.22
N GLY A 63 -2.59 16.82 1.09
CA GLY A 63 -3.02 17.80 2.08
C GLY A 63 -2.06 18.97 2.28
N HIS A 64 -0.83 18.89 1.73
CA HIS A 64 0.12 20.00 1.74
C HIS A 64 0.19 20.76 0.40
N LEU A 65 -0.60 20.37 -0.61
CA LEU A 65 -0.63 21.03 -1.91
C LEU A 65 -1.59 22.23 -1.89
N GLY A 66 -1.16 23.34 -2.50
CA GLY A 66 -2.04 24.49 -2.73
C GLY A 66 -3.14 24.23 -3.77
N ASP A 67 -2.94 23.23 -4.65
CA ASP A 67 -3.91 22.75 -5.63
C ASP A 67 -3.89 21.20 -5.69
N PRO A 68 -4.66 20.51 -4.83
CA PRO A 68 -4.71 19.04 -4.81
C PRO A 68 -5.23 18.44 -6.12
N LEU A 69 -6.19 19.08 -6.78
CA LEU A 69 -6.75 18.59 -8.05
C LEU A 69 -5.74 18.72 -9.19
N GLY A 70 -4.81 19.66 -9.09
CA GLY A 70 -3.68 19.82 -10.00
C GLY A 70 -2.56 18.77 -9.86
N ALA A 71 -2.64 17.85 -8.88
CA ALA A 71 -1.56 16.89 -8.59
C ALA A 71 -1.18 15.98 -9.78
N TYR A 72 -2.11 15.72 -10.71
CA TYR A 72 -1.82 14.94 -11.93
C TYR A 72 -0.72 15.57 -12.79
N ARG A 73 -0.52 16.90 -12.70
CA ARG A 73 0.53 17.62 -13.45
C ARG A 73 1.93 17.23 -13.00
N SER A 74 2.08 16.58 -11.84
CA SER A 74 3.35 16.01 -11.38
C SER A 74 3.97 15.08 -12.42
N VAL A 75 3.18 14.40 -13.25
CA VAL A 75 3.69 13.51 -14.32
C VAL A 75 4.56 14.24 -15.34
N LEU A 76 4.26 15.51 -15.61
CA LEU A 76 5.02 16.33 -16.58
C LEU A 76 6.47 16.56 -16.15
N GLY A 77 6.78 16.42 -14.86
CA GLY A 77 8.10 16.63 -14.28
C GLY A 77 9.03 15.42 -14.29
N ILE A 78 8.62 14.25 -14.79
CA ILE A 78 9.31 12.97 -14.55
C ILE A 78 10.79 12.97 -14.97
N ALA A 79 11.10 13.65 -16.07
CA ALA A 79 12.46 13.72 -16.61
C ALA A 79 13.39 14.57 -15.73
N HIS A 80 12.88 15.62 -15.08
CA HIS A 80 13.69 16.68 -14.49
C HIS A 80 13.53 16.86 -12.98
N SER A 81 12.48 16.31 -12.38
CA SER A 81 12.16 16.50 -10.95
C SER A 81 12.20 15.18 -10.19
N TRP A 82 13.04 15.14 -9.15
CA TRP A 82 13.07 14.03 -8.22
C TRP A 82 11.71 13.85 -7.52
N LEU A 83 11.11 14.95 -7.07
CA LEU A 83 9.80 14.94 -6.41
C LEU A 83 8.69 14.37 -7.32
N SER A 84 8.75 14.68 -8.62
CA SER A 84 7.83 14.09 -9.62
C SER A 84 7.96 12.56 -9.68
N ARG A 85 9.19 12.04 -9.69
CA ARG A 85 9.45 10.59 -9.72
C ARG A 85 8.93 9.93 -8.44
N GLU A 86 9.12 10.54 -7.29
CA GLU A 86 8.56 10.05 -6.02
C GLU A 86 7.03 9.99 -6.06
N ALA A 87 6.36 11.07 -6.51
CA ALA A 87 4.90 11.08 -6.63
C ALA A 87 4.38 9.96 -7.53
N ILE A 88 5.04 9.74 -8.68
CA ILE A 88 4.69 8.65 -9.62
C ILE A 88 4.94 7.27 -8.97
N ALA A 89 6.05 7.11 -8.23
CA ALA A 89 6.34 5.86 -7.53
C ALA A 89 5.25 5.52 -6.50
N PHE A 90 4.74 6.50 -5.76
CA PHE A 90 3.61 6.30 -4.84
C PHE A 90 2.31 5.96 -5.56
N VAL A 91 2.03 6.55 -6.72
CA VAL A 91 0.88 6.15 -7.54
C VAL A 91 1.00 4.70 -8.01
N MET A 92 2.19 4.30 -8.47
CA MET A 92 2.46 2.91 -8.88
C MET A 92 2.34 1.93 -7.70
N LEU A 93 2.90 2.27 -6.54
CA LEU A 93 2.82 1.48 -5.33
C LEU A 93 1.36 1.24 -4.91
N ASN A 94 0.56 2.30 -4.87
CA ASN A 94 -0.87 2.22 -4.57
C ASN A 94 -1.63 1.35 -5.57
N GLY A 95 -1.33 1.49 -6.87
CA GLY A 95 -1.89 0.64 -7.91
C GLY A 95 -1.56 -0.83 -7.68
N LEU A 96 -0.30 -1.16 -7.43
CA LEU A 96 0.17 -2.52 -7.19
C LEU A 96 -0.45 -3.14 -5.93
N ILE A 97 -0.49 -2.41 -4.81
CA ILE A 97 -1.07 -2.90 -3.56
C ILE A 97 -2.59 -3.06 -3.69
N SER A 98 -3.27 -2.19 -4.46
CA SER A 98 -4.70 -2.35 -4.77
C SER A 98 -4.98 -3.59 -5.59
N LEU A 99 -4.15 -3.87 -6.60
CA LEU A 99 -4.25 -5.09 -7.40
C LEU A 99 -3.94 -6.34 -6.57
N TRP A 100 -2.93 -6.28 -5.71
CA TRP A 100 -2.59 -7.37 -4.79
C TRP A 100 -3.73 -7.65 -3.79
N ALA A 101 -4.31 -6.59 -3.21
CA ALA A 101 -5.47 -6.71 -2.36
C ALA A 101 -6.64 -7.36 -3.10
N LEU A 102 -7.00 -6.87 -4.30
CA LEU A 102 -8.05 -7.46 -5.13
C LEU A 102 -7.78 -8.93 -5.45
N ALA A 103 -6.56 -9.27 -5.86
CA ALA A 103 -6.15 -10.63 -6.19
C ALA A 103 -6.34 -11.60 -5.01
N SER A 104 -6.08 -11.14 -3.77
CA SER A 104 -6.26 -11.98 -2.58
C SER A 104 -7.71 -12.44 -2.36
N TRP A 105 -8.70 -11.69 -2.88
CA TRP A 105 -10.12 -12.05 -2.84
C TRP A 105 -10.54 -12.94 -4.00
N LEU A 106 -9.91 -12.78 -5.17
CA LEU A 106 -10.17 -13.59 -6.37
C LEU A 106 -9.62 -15.01 -6.26
N GLN A 107 -8.59 -15.23 -5.45
CA GLN A 107 -8.02 -16.56 -5.21
C GLN A 107 -9.02 -17.42 -4.40
N PRO A 108 -9.55 -18.53 -4.93
CA PRO A 108 -10.48 -19.37 -4.20
C PRO A 108 -9.82 -19.97 -2.95
N ILE A 109 -10.57 -20.04 -1.85
CA ILE A 109 -10.13 -20.76 -0.65
C ILE A 109 -10.03 -22.23 -1.07
N LYS A 110 -8.81 -22.74 -1.23
CA LYS A 110 -8.58 -24.18 -1.36
C LYS A 110 -8.94 -24.79 -0.01
N TYR A 111 -10.17 -25.27 0.13
CA TYR A 111 -10.47 -26.25 1.17
C TYR A 111 -9.59 -27.45 0.84
N ALA A 112 -8.61 -27.75 1.69
CA ALA A 112 -7.99 -29.05 1.69
C ALA A 112 -9.13 -30.04 1.89
N VAL A 113 -9.55 -30.70 0.81
CA VAL A 113 -10.43 -31.86 0.89
C VAL A 113 -9.68 -32.81 1.80
N ILE A 114 -10.25 -33.01 3.00
CA ILE A 114 -9.88 -34.08 3.91
C ILE A 114 -10.18 -35.35 3.12
N ALA A 115 -9.17 -35.85 2.43
CA ALA A 115 -9.20 -37.19 1.87
C ALA A 115 -8.90 -38.13 3.04
N TYR A 116 -9.95 -38.84 3.44
CA TYR A 116 -9.93 -39.97 4.35
C TYR A 116 -9.00 -41.09 3.84
#